data_AF-A0A238BJY6-F1
#
_entry.id   AF-A0A238BJY6-F1
#
_cell.length_a   1.000
_cell.length_b   1.000
_cell.length_c   1.000
_cell.angle_alpha   90.00
_cell.angle_beta   90.00
_cell.angle_gamma   90.00
#
_symmetry.space_group_name_H-M   'P 1'
#
loop_
_entity.id
_entity.type
_entity.pdbx_description
1 polymer ?
#
loop_
_entity_poly.entity_id
_entity_poly.type
_entity_poly.pdbx_seq_one_letter_code
_entity_poly.pdbx_strand_id
1 'polypeptide(L)'
;MNRDASANLTISSPLEAHKSHCICYSVVGVDVGFENPTFACLEVDYEEVDHDPTGHLATKIPQTLTFYELDLGLNHVVRKYAEPLVDKGNILISVPGGQDGPSGVIVCCENYLVYKNLGDQPDIKCPIPRRRNELDDCDRTVIIVCAATHKTKLMYFFLVQTDQGDIFKVTLESEHDIVSYLFIN
;
A
#
# COMPACT_ATOMS: atom_id res chain seq x y z
N MET A 1 -14.93 -11.98 -14.71
CA MET A 1 -15.71 -12.48 -13.55
C MET A 1 -16.13 -13.90 -13.86
N ASN A 2 -15.69 -14.89 -13.07
CA ASN A 2 -16.00 -16.30 -13.31
C ASN A 2 -17.50 -16.55 -13.05
N ARG A 3 -18.20 -16.93 -14.11
CA ARG A 3 -19.63 -17.26 -14.09
C ARG A 3 -19.85 -18.57 -14.85
N ASP A 4 -20.80 -19.37 -14.38
CA ASP A 4 -21.24 -20.54 -15.13
C ASP A 4 -22.11 -20.13 -16.34
N ALA A 5 -22.54 -21.11 -17.13
CA ALA A 5 -23.43 -20.89 -18.27
C ALA A 5 -24.80 -20.30 -17.87
N SER A 6 -25.17 -20.35 -16.59
CA SER A 6 -26.40 -19.78 -16.02
C SER A 6 -26.16 -18.44 -15.31
N ALA A 7 -24.99 -17.82 -15.51
CA ALA A 7 -24.56 -16.56 -14.92
C ALA A 7 -24.40 -16.55 -13.39
N ASN A 8 -24.37 -17.72 -12.73
CA ASN A 8 -24.09 -17.84 -11.30
C ASN A 8 -22.63 -17.54 -11.01
N LEU A 9 -22.35 -16.95 -9.85
CA LEU A 9 -20.99 -16.73 -9.37
C LEU A 9 -20.31 -18.08 -9.13
N THR A 10 -19.14 -18.28 -9.71
CA THR A 10 -18.30 -19.46 -9.44
C THR A 10 -16.99 -19.04 -8.79
N ILE A 11 -16.53 -19.86 -7.85
CA ILE A 11 -15.28 -19.66 -7.10
C ILE A 11 -14.34 -20.80 -7.51
N SER A 12 -13.13 -20.47 -7.93
CA SER A 12 -12.09 -21.45 -8.27
C SER A 12 -11.44 -22.02 -7.00
N SER A 13 -10.65 -23.08 -7.16
CA SER A 13 -9.76 -23.54 -6.10
C SER A 13 -8.82 -22.42 -5.63
N PRO A 14 -8.43 -22.39 -4.35
CA PRO A 14 -7.45 -21.43 -3.85
C PRO A 14 -6.10 -21.64 -4.56
N LEU A 15 -5.38 -20.53 -4.78
CA LEU A 15 -4.01 -20.54 -5.27
C LEU A 15 -3.07 -20.15 -4.14
N GLU A 16 -2.01 -20.93 -3.97
CA GLU A 16 -1.03 -20.72 -2.90
C GLU A 16 -0.07 -19.58 -3.26
N ALA A 17 0.22 -18.74 -2.27
CA ALA A 17 1.24 -17.68 -2.32
C ALA A 17 2.02 -17.67 -1.00
N HIS A 18 2.45 -18.85 -0.56
CA HIS A 18 3.11 -19.03 0.73
C HIS A 18 4.52 -18.44 0.72
N LYS A 19 4.88 -17.81 1.85
CA LYS A 19 6.23 -17.35 2.13
C LYS A 19 6.55 -17.64 3.60
N SER A 20 7.53 -18.50 3.82
CA SER A 20 8.01 -18.83 5.16
C SER A 20 8.63 -17.60 5.83
N HIS A 21 8.65 -17.60 7.17
CA HIS A 21 9.29 -16.56 7.98
C HIS A 21 8.84 -15.12 7.66
N CYS A 22 7.60 -14.95 7.20
CA CYS A 22 7.07 -13.66 6.76
C CYS A 22 5.89 -13.21 7.62
N ILE A 23 5.97 -11.98 8.14
CA ILE A 23 4.86 -11.28 8.79
C ILE A 23 4.26 -10.30 7.79
N CYS A 24 2.95 -10.42 7.51
CA CYS A 24 2.21 -9.49 6.68
C CYS A 24 1.46 -8.46 7.55
N TYR A 25 1.78 -7.17 7.37
CA TYR A 25 1.21 -6.06 8.14
C TYR A 25 -0.09 -5.52 7.52
N SER A 26 -0.11 -5.41 6.20
CA SER A 26 -1.24 -4.86 5.45
C SER A 26 -1.23 -5.45 4.05
N VAL A 27 -2.42 -5.73 3.51
CA VAL A 27 -2.63 -6.19 2.13
C VAL A 27 -3.74 -5.38 1.47
N VAL A 28 -3.54 -4.98 0.22
CA VAL A 28 -4.56 -4.34 -0.61
C VAL A 28 -4.53 -4.89 -2.02
N GLY A 29 -5.68 -4.99 -2.67
CA GLY A 29 -5.73 -5.15 -4.12
C GLY A 29 -5.31 -3.84 -4.79
N VAL A 30 -4.48 -3.94 -5.82
CA VAL A 30 -4.05 -2.80 -6.64
C VAL A 30 -5.01 -2.69 -7.82
N ASP A 31 -5.58 -1.50 -8.03
CA ASP A 31 -6.47 -1.26 -9.17
C ASP A 31 -5.64 -1.18 -10.46
N VAL A 32 -5.57 -2.29 -11.19
CA VAL A 32 -4.83 -2.40 -12.46
C VAL A 32 -5.77 -2.40 -13.67
N GLY A 33 -7.02 -1.95 -13.51
CA GLY A 33 -8.04 -2.03 -14.55
C GLY A 33 -8.40 -3.46 -14.91
N PHE A 34 -7.98 -3.91 -16.11
CA PHE A 34 -8.26 -5.25 -16.64
C PHE A 34 -7.00 -6.11 -16.84
N GLU A 35 -5.84 -5.63 -16.40
CA GLU A 35 -4.60 -6.41 -16.40
C GLU A 35 -4.65 -7.53 -15.34
N ASN A 36 -3.61 -8.36 -15.31
CA ASN A 36 -3.47 -9.41 -14.32
C ASN A 36 -3.62 -8.85 -12.88
N PRO A 37 -4.57 -9.37 -12.07
CA PRO A 37 -4.83 -8.84 -10.74
C PRO A 37 -3.58 -8.82 -9.88
N THR A 38 -3.34 -7.70 -9.20
CA THR A 38 -2.14 -7.49 -8.39
C THR A 38 -2.54 -7.17 -6.94
N PHE A 39 -1.79 -7.71 -5.99
CA PHE A 39 -1.94 -7.47 -4.55
C PHE A 39 -0.64 -6.89 -3.99
N ALA A 40 -0.73 -5.76 -3.31
CA ALA A 40 0.40 -5.16 -2.61
C ALA A 40 0.34 -5.51 -1.12
N CYS A 41 1.47 -5.94 -0.58
CA CYS A 41 1.62 -6.36 0.81
C CYS A 41 2.79 -5.63 1.48
N LEU A 42 2.62 -5.26 2.75
CA LEU A 42 3.72 -4.86 3.63
C LEU A 42 4.22 -6.08 4.40
N GLU A 43 5.45 -6.49 4.14
CA GLU A 43 6.01 -7.74 4.65
C GLU A 43 7.30 -7.51 5.43
N VAL A 44 7.54 -8.33 6.45
CA VAL A 44 8.81 -8.40 7.18
C VAL A 44 9.26 -9.86 7.23
N ASP A 45 10.49 -10.11 6.77
CA ASP A 45 11.10 -11.44 6.77
C ASP A 45 12.03 -11.59 7.98
N TYR A 46 11.64 -12.43 8.94
CA TYR A 46 12.30 -12.55 10.24
C TYR A 46 13.25 -13.75 10.34
N GLU A 47 13.54 -14.47 9.23
CA GLU A 47 14.39 -15.66 9.25
C GLU A 47 15.78 -15.38 9.85
N GLU A 48 16.44 -14.31 9.40
CA GLU A 48 17.77 -13.94 9.92
C GLU A 48 17.73 -13.51 11.39
N VAL A 49 16.61 -12.93 11.84
CA VAL A 49 16.46 -12.46 13.23
C VAL A 49 16.36 -13.63 14.19
N ASP A 50 15.65 -14.70 13.82
CA ASP A 50 15.56 -15.93 14.63
C ASP A 50 16.93 -16.61 14.82
N HIS A 51 17.86 -16.36 13.91
CA HIS A 51 19.22 -16.90 13.94
C HIS A 51 20.25 -15.95 14.55
N ASP A 52 19.86 -14.76 15.04
CA ASP A 52 20.76 -13.79 15.68
C ASP A 52 20.64 -13.80 17.23
N PRO A 53 21.55 -14.49 17.95
CA PRO A 53 21.54 -14.50 19.41
C PRO A 53 21.90 -13.15 20.05
N THR A 54 22.40 -12.17 19.28
CA THR A 54 22.75 -10.84 19.80
C THR A 54 21.55 -9.89 19.84
N GLY A 55 20.49 -10.18 19.08
CA GLY A 55 19.30 -9.33 18.96
C GLY A 55 19.50 -8.03 18.18
N HIS A 56 20.67 -7.83 17.56
CA HIS A 56 20.97 -6.61 16.82
C HIS A 56 20.16 -6.51 15.52
N LEU A 57 19.94 -7.63 14.83
CA LEU A 57 19.19 -7.67 13.57
C LEU A 57 17.71 -7.31 13.76
N ALA A 58 17.12 -7.61 14.92
CA ALA A 58 15.72 -7.27 15.22
C ALA A 58 15.43 -5.76 15.10
N THR A 59 16.43 -4.91 15.37
CA THR A 59 16.29 -3.45 15.30
C THR A 59 16.45 -2.91 13.87
N LYS A 60 17.04 -3.68 12.96
CA LYS A 60 17.42 -3.25 11.61
C LYS A 60 16.65 -3.94 10.49
N ILE A 61 15.79 -4.88 10.84
CA ILE A 61 15.00 -5.64 9.89
C ILE A 61 14.14 -4.70 9.02
N PRO A 62 14.30 -4.73 7.68
CA PRO A 62 13.54 -3.87 6.79
C PRO A 62 12.11 -4.40 6.61
N GLN A 63 11.17 -3.48 6.49
CA GLN A 63 9.85 -3.81 5.95
C GLN A 63 9.90 -3.67 4.43
N THR A 64 9.27 -4.58 3.70
CA THR A 64 9.30 -4.66 2.24
C THR A 64 7.90 -4.48 1.68
N LEU A 65 7.73 -3.58 0.72
CA LEU A 65 6.52 -3.51 -0.11
C LEU A 65 6.65 -4.55 -1.23
N THR A 66 5.79 -5.57 -1.22
CA THR A 66 5.81 -6.69 -2.17
C THR A 66 4.54 -6.69 -3.01
N PHE A 67 4.67 -6.86 -4.33
CA PHE A 67 3.56 -7.02 -5.26
C PHE A 67 3.46 -8.47 -5.73
N TYR A 68 2.32 -9.09 -5.48
CA TYR A 68 1.95 -10.42 -5.98
C TYR A 68 1.00 -10.26 -7.16
N GLU A 69 1.32 -10.88 -8.29
CA GLU A 69 0.49 -10.87 -9.48
C GLU A 69 -0.15 -12.24 -9.68
N LEU A 70 -1.46 -12.27 -9.95
CA LEU A 70 -2.17 -13.45 -10.37
C LEU A 70 -2.12 -13.54 -11.91
N ASP A 71 -1.33 -14.47 -12.43
CA ASP A 71 -1.34 -14.76 -13.85
C ASP A 71 -2.57 -15.61 -14.19
N LEU A 72 -3.54 -15.00 -14.88
CA LEU A 72 -4.79 -15.67 -15.26
C LEU A 72 -4.59 -16.71 -16.37
N GLY A 73 -3.54 -16.60 -17.18
CA GLY A 73 -3.24 -17.54 -18.26
C GLY A 73 -2.58 -18.82 -17.74
N LEU A 74 -1.63 -18.66 -16.82
CA LEU A 74 -0.92 -19.77 -16.18
C LEU A 74 -1.58 -20.26 -14.88
N ASN A 75 -2.57 -19.53 -14.37
CA ASN A 75 -3.34 -19.85 -13.17
C ASN A 75 -2.45 -20.10 -11.93
N HIS A 76 -1.50 -19.20 -11.69
CA HIS A 76 -0.64 -19.21 -10.50
C HIS A 76 -0.38 -17.78 -10.02
N VAL A 77 -0.01 -17.64 -8.75
CA VAL A 77 0.40 -16.36 -8.16
C VAL A 77 1.91 -16.27 -8.15
N VAL A 78 2.46 -15.15 -8.61
CA VAL A 78 3.90 -14.89 -8.63
C VAL A 78 4.24 -13.64 -7.83
N ARG A 79 5.34 -13.69 -7.08
CA ARG A 79 5.93 -12.51 -6.43
C ARG A 79 6.67 -11.69 -7.49
N LYS A 80 6.00 -10.68 -8.05
CA LYS A 80 6.48 -9.91 -9.20
C LYS A 80 7.55 -8.88 -8.84
N TYR A 81 7.33 -8.17 -7.73
CA TYR A 81 8.20 -7.08 -7.31
C TYR A 81 8.31 -7.03 -5.79
N ALA A 82 9.46 -6.61 -5.28
CA ALA A 82 9.70 -6.45 -3.86
C ALA A 82 10.74 -5.36 -3.63
N GLU A 83 10.36 -4.34 -2.87
CA GLU A 83 11.21 -3.19 -2.58
C GLU A 83 11.25 -2.91 -1.08
N PRO A 84 12.43 -2.80 -0.46
CA PRO A 84 12.55 -2.44 0.94
C PRO A 84 12.12 -0.98 1.14
N LEU A 85 11.30 -0.72 2.15
CA LEU A 85 10.93 0.61 2.57
C LEU A 85 12.04 1.25 3.42
N VAL A 86 12.19 2.56 3.28
CA VAL A 86 13.11 3.36 4.11
C VAL A 86 12.62 3.39 5.57
N ASP A 87 11.32 3.67 5.75
CA ASP A 87 10.65 3.67 7.05
C ASP A 87 9.46 2.72 7.03
N LYS A 88 9.08 2.23 8.21
CA LYS A 88 7.99 1.26 8.34
C LYS A 88 6.64 1.94 8.10
N GLY A 89 5.84 1.33 7.24
CA GLY A 89 4.43 1.62 7.03
C GLY A 89 3.52 0.73 7.85
N ASN A 90 2.32 1.23 8.15
CA ASN A 90 1.31 0.50 8.90
C ASN A 90 0.06 0.16 8.07
N ILE A 91 -0.35 1.03 7.15
CA ILE A 91 -1.55 0.87 6.31
C ILE A 91 -1.20 1.11 4.84
N LEU A 92 -1.76 0.30 3.95
CA LEU A 92 -1.77 0.56 2.51
C LEU A 92 -3.14 1.09 2.06
N ILE A 93 -3.13 2.02 1.11
CA ILE A 93 -4.34 2.54 0.46
C ILE A 93 -4.22 2.27 -1.04
N SER A 94 -5.19 1.56 -1.63
CA SER A 94 -5.26 1.39 -3.08
C SER A 94 -5.62 2.70 -3.76
N VAL A 95 -4.84 3.08 -4.77
CA VAL A 95 -5.14 4.21 -5.63
C VAL A 95 -5.92 3.71 -6.84
N PRO A 96 -6.99 4.42 -7.28
CA PRO A 96 -7.72 4.07 -8.49
C PRO A 96 -6.81 4.00 -9.72
N GLY A 97 -7.06 3.05 -10.59
CA GLY A 97 -6.25 2.78 -11.78
C GLY A 97 -7.04 2.70 -13.08
N GLY A 98 -6.38 2.25 -14.13
CA GLY A 98 -6.96 2.13 -15.47
C GLY A 98 -7.35 3.50 -16.03
N GLN A 99 -8.63 3.66 -16.38
CA GLN A 99 -9.12 4.93 -16.95
C GLN A 99 -9.42 6.00 -15.89
N ASP A 100 -9.42 5.62 -14.61
CA ASP A 100 -9.89 6.46 -13.51
C ASP A 100 -8.75 7.04 -12.66
N GLY A 101 -7.50 6.64 -12.89
CA GLY A 101 -6.35 7.09 -12.12
C GLY A 101 -5.06 6.33 -12.44
N PRO A 102 -3.97 6.67 -11.76
CA PRO A 102 -2.61 6.20 -12.07
C PRO A 102 -2.28 4.80 -11.52
N SER A 103 -3.21 4.12 -10.83
CA SER A 103 -2.94 2.88 -10.09
C SER A 103 -1.93 3.08 -8.94
N GLY A 104 -1.36 1.99 -8.43
CA GLY A 104 -0.39 2.01 -7.34
C GLY A 104 -1.02 2.06 -5.95
N VAL A 105 -0.19 2.38 -4.97
CA VAL A 105 -0.56 2.39 -3.55
C VAL A 105 0.02 3.58 -2.82
N ILE A 106 -0.70 4.06 -1.81
CA ILE A 106 -0.16 4.98 -0.80
C ILE A 106 0.21 4.15 0.43
N VAL A 107 1.48 4.21 0.80
CA VAL A 107 2.02 3.65 2.03
C VAL A 107 1.92 4.71 3.12
N CYS A 108 1.19 4.42 4.18
CA CYS A 108 1.13 5.26 5.37
C CYS A 108 2.31 4.92 6.26
N CYS A 109 3.34 5.78 6.25
CA CYS A 109 4.50 5.67 7.13
C CYS A 109 4.33 6.54 8.36
N GLU A 110 5.23 6.38 9.32
CA GLU A 110 5.32 7.25 10.48
C GLU A 110 5.69 8.68 10.06
N ASN A 111 4.85 9.65 10.41
CA ASN A 111 4.94 11.08 10.07
C ASN A 111 4.75 11.47 8.60
N TYR A 112 4.62 10.54 7.65
CA TYR A 112 4.45 10.89 6.24
C TYR A 112 3.73 9.80 5.42
N LEU A 113 3.15 10.21 4.30
CA LEU A 113 2.58 9.33 3.29
C LEU A 113 3.57 9.19 2.13
N VAL A 114 3.63 8.00 1.52
CA VAL A 114 4.40 7.76 0.29
C VAL A 114 3.52 7.15 -0.77
N TYR A 115 3.42 7.81 -1.91
CA TYR A 115 2.88 7.15 -3.09
C TYR A 115 3.97 6.34 -3.77
N LYS A 116 3.68 5.06 -4.02
CA LYS A 116 4.53 4.10 -4.73
C LYS A 116 3.73 3.39 -5.82
N ASN A 117 4.31 3.27 -7.01
CA ASN A 117 3.77 2.47 -8.09
C ASN A 117 4.89 1.67 -8.77
N LEU A 118 4.53 0.64 -9.51
CA LEU A 118 5.47 -0.13 -10.32
C LEU A 118 5.94 0.66 -11.54
N GLY A 119 7.13 0.34 -12.06
CA GLY A 119 7.69 0.94 -13.27
C GLY A 119 8.54 2.18 -13.00
N ASP A 120 8.45 3.18 -13.87
CA ASP A 120 9.30 4.39 -13.83
C ASP A 120 8.74 5.51 -12.92
N GLN A 121 7.69 5.23 -12.15
CA GLN A 121 7.09 6.20 -11.23
C GLN A 121 8.04 6.47 -10.05
N PRO A 122 8.49 7.73 -9.83
CA PRO A 122 9.27 8.06 -8.64
C PRO A 122 8.41 8.04 -7.38
N ASP A 123 9.05 7.73 -6.25
CA ASP A 123 8.47 7.84 -4.92
C ASP A 123 8.10 9.28 -4.59
N ILE A 124 6.85 9.51 -4.19
CA ILE A 124 6.37 10.84 -3.80
C ILE A 124 6.00 10.81 -2.33
N LYS A 125 6.75 11.57 -1.53
CA LYS A 125 6.56 11.68 -0.08
C LYS A 125 5.82 12.97 0.28
N CYS A 126 4.88 12.88 1.21
CA CYS A 126 4.18 14.04 1.76
C CYS A 126 4.07 13.92 3.29
N PRO A 127 4.65 14.86 4.07
CA PRO A 127 4.59 14.81 5.53
C PRO A 127 3.17 15.07 6.04
N ILE A 128 2.79 14.36 7.10
CA ILE A 128 1.48 14.53 7.76
C ILE A 128 1.48 15.86 8.53
N PRO A 129 0.50 16.76 8.31
CA PRO A 129 0.40 18.01 9.05
C PRO A 129 0.21 17.78 10.56
N ARG A 130 0.88 18.59 11.38
CA ARG A 130 0.72 18.62 12.84
C ARG A 130 -0.12 19.80 13.30
N ARG A 131 -0.79 19.66 14.46
CA ARG A 131 -1.56 20.77 15.04
C ARG A 131 -0.61 21.87 15.50
N ARG A 132 -1.05 23.13 15.40
CA ARG A 132 -0.25 24.26 15.93
C ARG A 132 -0.29 24.23 17.45
N ASN A 133 0.87 24.38 18.09
CA ASN A 133 1.03 24.40 19.55
C ASN A 133 0.55 23.10 20.22
N GLU A 134 0.96 21.95 19.71
CA GLU A 134 0.75 20.67 20.39
C GLU A 134 1.33 20.74 21.81
N LEU A 135 0.51 20.31 22.79
CA LEU A 135 0.93 20.13 24.18
C LEU A 135 1.68 18.81 24.39
N ASP A 136 1.65 17.94 23.38
CA ASP A 136 2.34 16.66 23.35
C ASP A 136 3.85 16.86 23.16
N ASP A 137 4.64 15.86 23.55
CA ASP A 137 6.09 15.87 23.37
C ASP A 137 6.47 16.07 21.90
N CYS A 138 7.45 16.95 21.63
CA CYS A 138 7.92 17.22 20.27
C CYS A 138 8.35 15.96 19.50
N ASP A 139 8.80 14.94 20.23
CA ASP A 139 9.27 13.65 19.69
C ASP A 139 8.14 12.66 19.39
N ARG A 140 6.89 12.97 19.77
CA ARG A 140 5.76 12.11 19.44
C ARG A 140 5.57 12.06 17.93
N THR A 141 5.39 10.86 17.41
CA THR A 141 5.14 10.62 15.99
C THR A 141 3.65 10.51 15.70
N VAL A 142 3.28 10.75 14.45
CA VAL A 142 1.89 10.68 13.98
C VAL A 142 1.77 9.55 12.99
N ILE A 143 0.72 8.73 13.14
CA ILE A 143 0.41 7.64 12.22
C ILE A 143 -1.04 7.75 11.73
N ILE A 144 -1.31 7.13 10.57
CA ILE A 144 -2.68 6.99 10.07
C ILE A 144 -3.32 5.74 10.68
N VAL A 145 -4.53 5.85 11.21
CA VAL A 145 -5.25 4.72 11.83
C VAL A 145 -6.35 4.14 10.95
N CYS A 146 -6.90 4.93 10.04
CA CYS A 146 -7.83 4.45 9.03
C CYS A 146 -7.82 5.34 7.79
N ALA A 147 -8.32 4.79 6.68
CA ALA A 147 -8.46 5.50 5.42
C ALA A 147 -9.78 5.14 4.74
N ALA A 148 -10.37 6.09 4.03
CA ALA A 148 -11.52 5.89 3.17
C ALA A 148 -11.23 6.45 1.77
N THR A 149 -11.50 5.66 0.74
CA THR A 149 -11.35 6.06 -0.65
C THR A 149 -12.71 6.43 -1.22
N HIS A 150 -12.82 7.63 -1.79
CA HIS A 150 -14.03 8.06 -2.48
C HIS A 150 -13.71 8.35 -3.95
N LYS A 151 -14.42 7.65 -4.84
CA LYS A 151 -14.27 7.74 -6.29
C LYS A 151 -15.59 8.18 -6.92
N THR A 152 -15.51 9.17 -7.80
CA THR A 152 -16.59 9.63 -8.66
C THR A 152 -16.15 9.52 -10.12
N LYS A 153 -17.04 9.78 -11.07
CA LYS A 153 -16.70 9.77 -12.50
C LYS A 153 -15.66 10.82 -12.92
N LEU A 154 -15.50 11.90 -12.15
CA LEU A 154 -14.66 13.03 -12.50
C LEU A 154 -13.41 13.15 -11.64
N MET A 155 -13.43 12.59 -10.43
CA MET A 155 -12.36 12.74 -9.45
C MET A 155 -12.40 11.62 -8.42
N TYR A 156 -11.27 11.39 -7.79
CA TYR A 156 -11.14 10.60 -6.58
C TYR A 156 -10.38 11.39 -5.51
N PHE A 157 -10.56 11.01 -4.26
CA PHE A 157 -9.77 11.51 -3.14
C PHE A 157 -9.81 10.50 -2.01
N PHE A 158 -8.94 10.69 -1.04
CA PHE A 158 -8.87 9.86 0.16
C PHE A 158 -9.12 10.72 1.38
N LEU A 159 -9.78 10.13 2.38
CA LEU A 159 -9.85 10.67 3.73
C LEU A 159 -8.97 9.79 4.60
N VAL A 160 -7.97 10.36 5.26
CA VAL A 160 -7.10 9.63 6.19
C VAL A 160 -7.28 10.21 7.59
N GLN A 161 -7.35 9.34 8.59
CA GLN A 161 -7.48 9.75 9.98
C GLN A 161 -6.19 9.48 10.74
N THR A 162 -5.69 10.45 11.52
CA THR A 162 -4.54 10.26 12.42
C THR A 162 -4.93 9.58 13.73
N ASP A 163 -3.93 9.14 14.51
CA ASP A 163 -4.11 8.62 15.88
C ASP A 163 -4.74 9.64 16.85
N GLN A 164 -4.65 10.93 16.54
CA GLN A 164 -5.28 12.04 17.26
C GLN A 164 -6.71 12.37 16.81
N GLY A 165 -7.21 11.64 15.80
CA GLY A 165 -8.54 11.81 15.24
C GLY A 165 -8.67 12.93 14.21
N ASP A 166 -7.57 13.53 13.74
CA ASP A 166 -7.61 14.51 12.65
C ASP A 166 -7.90 13.82 11.32
N ILE A 167 -8.86 14.34 10.56
CA ILE A 167 -9.21 13.82 9.24
C ILE A 167 -8.65 14.77 8.18
N PHE A 168 -7.78 14.26 7.33
CA PHE A 168 -7.23 15.00 6.21
C PHE A 168 -7.79 14.50 4.88
N LYS A 169 -7.96 15.43 3.94
CA LYS A 169 -8.27 15.10 2.55
C LYS A 169 -6.97 14.99 1.76
N VAL A 170 -6.70 13.79 1.29
CA VAL A 170 -5.54 13.48 0.45
C VAL A 170 -5.95 13.43 -1.02
N THR A 171 -5.17 14.10 -1.86
CA THR A 171 -5.38 14.14 -3.33
C THR A 171 -4.07 13.93 -4.06
N LEU A 172 -4.13 13.17 -5.15
CA LEU A 172 -3.02 12.98 -6.08
C LEU A 172 -3.23 13.87 -7.29
N GLU A 173 -2.17 14.52 -7.75
CA GLU A 173 -2.13 15.23 -9.03
C GLU A 173 -1.17 14.51 -9.96
N SER A 174 -1.66 14.19 -11.15
CA SER A 174 -0.93 13.46 -12.18
C SER A 174 -0.74 14.36 -13.40
N GLU A 175 0.47 14.36 -13.94
CA GLU A 175 0.76 14.87 -15.27
C GLU A 175 0.92 13.67 -16.20
N HIS A 176 -0.04 13.50 -17.12
CA HIS A 176 -0.17 12.28 -17.94
C HIS A 176 -0.39 11.04 -17.03
N ASP A 177 0.39 9.97 -17.22
CA ASP A 177 0.30 8.73 -16.45
C ASP A 177 1.21 8.71 -15.22
N ILE A 178 1.97 9.80 -14.99
CA ILE A 178 2.91 9.92 -13.88
C ILE A 178 2.29 10.83 -12.82
N VAL A 179 2.27 10.38 -11.58
CA VAL A 179 1.91 11.23 -10.45
C VAL A 179 3.04 12.22 -10.23
N SER A 180 2.70 13.50 -10.11
CA SER A 180 3.64 14.58 -9.83
C SER A 180 3.60 15.02 -8.37
N TYR A 181 2.41 15.05 -7.76
CA TYR A 181 2.24 15.54 -6.40
C TYR A 181 1.23 14.73 -5.58
N LEU A 182 1.51 14.66 -4.27
CA LEU A 182 0.62 14.13 -3.25
C LEU A 182 0.34 15.25 -2.24
N PHE A 183 -0.91 15.70 -2.17
CA PHE A 183 -1.33 16.78 -1.28
C PHE A 183 -2.15 16.26 -0.11
N ILE A 184 -1.94 16.86 1.06
CA ILE A 184 -2.74 16.65 2.26
C ILE A 184 -3.33 18.01 2.65
N ASN A 185 -4.66 18.11 2.68
CA ASN A 185 -5.40 19.33 3.04
C ASN A 185 -6.24 19.10 4.30
#